data_AF-A0A3B0SV53-F1
#
_entry.id   AF-A0A3B0SV53-F1
#
_cell.length_a   1.000
_cell.length_b   1.000
_cell.length_c   1.000
_cell.angle_alpha   90.00
_cell.angle_beta   90.00
_cell.angle_gamma   90.00
#
_symmetry.space_group_name_H-M   'P 1'
#
loop_
_entity.id
_entity.type
_entity.pdbx_description
1 polymer ?
#
loop_
_entity_poly.entity_id
_entity_poly.type
_entity_poly.pdbx_seq_one_letter_code
_entity_poly.pdbx_strand_id
1 'polypeptide(L)'
;MFSKPSILTRITVGKLVGLLIGAFGFFALPAFGVDDMRMRFGVLFWYAAVGAIIAMAGVITWHPVLKMKMPWWCMGTLIGAWMNFVLILIAWNVFATMMADGQFWG
;
A
#
# COMPACT_ATOMS: atom_id res chain seq x y z
N MET A 1 10.85 1.16 -31.47
CA MET A 1 9.83 0.41 -30.70
C MET A 1 9.80 0.70 -29.19
N PHE A 2 10.45 1.76 -28.66
CA PHE A 2 10.45 2.07 -27.21
C PHE A 2 10.11 3.54 -26.91
N SER A 3 8.97 4.03 -27.42
CA SER A 3 8.61 5.45 -27.31
C SER A 3 7.79 5.83 -26.06
N LYS A 4 7.81 5.06 -24.96
CA LYS A 4 7.19 5.46 -23.66
C LYS A 4 7.95 4.96 -22.41
N PRO A 5 9.21 5.38 -22.17
CA PRO A 5 9.93 5.09 -20.92
C PRO A 5 9.21 5.61 -19.65
N SER A 6 8.35 6.63 -19.78
CA SER A 6 7.67 7.30 -18.67
C SER A 6 6.81 6.39 -17.76
N ILE A 7 6.04 5.45 -18.32
CA ILE A 7 5.10 4.64 -17.52
C ILE A 7 5.84 3.54 -16.76
N LEU A 8 6.75 2.83 -17.43
CA LEU A 8 7.50 1.74 -16.80
C LEU A 8 8.40 2.25 -15.66
N THR A 9 9.05 3.40 -15.85
CA THR A 9 9.85 4.04 -14.80
C THR A 9 8.99 4.42 -13.60
N ARG A 10 7.79 4.98 -13.81
CA ARG A 10 6.87 5.33 -12.71
C ARG A 10 6.42 4.10 -11.92
N ILE A 11 6.04 3.02 -12.60
CA ILE A 11 5.66 1.76 -11.94
C ILE A 11 6.83 1.21 -11.13
N THR A 12 8.05 1.27 -11.69
CA THR A 12 9.25 0.79 -11.00
C THR A 12 9.53 1.62 -9.74
N VAL A 13 9.45 2.96 -9.83
CA VAL A 13 9.57 3.85 -8.66
C VAL A 13 8.47 3.57 -7.63
N GLY A 14 7.22 3.42 -8.06
CA GLY A 14 6.10 3.08 -7.18
C GLY A 14 6.29 1.76 -6.44
N LYS A 15 6.77 0.73 -7.14
CA LYS A 15 7.10 -0.57 -6.54
C LYS A 15 8.24 -0.43 -5.52
N LEU A 16 9.30 0.31 -5.83
CA LEU A 16 10.42 0.50 -4.91
C LEU A 16 9.98 1.23 -3.64
N VAL A 17 9.22 2.33 -3.77
CA VAL A 17 8.68 3.06 -2.62
C VAL A 17 7.74 2.17 -1.81
N GLY A 18 6.84 1.44 -2.48
CA GLY A 18 5.95 0.48 -1.83
C GLY A 18 6.69 -0.65 -1.12
N LEU A 19 7.80 -1.13 -1.69
CA LEU A 19 8.63 -2.18 -1.10
C LEU A 19 9.38 -1.66 0.13
N LEU A 20 9.86 -0.42 0.13
CA LEU A 20 10.47 0.20 1.31
C LEU A 20 9.46 0.34 2.46
N ILE A 21 8.25 0.79 2.18
CA ILE A 21 7.17 0.88 3.17
C ILE A 21 6.78 -0.52 3.66
N GLY A 22 6.66 -1.49 2.75
CA GLY A 22 6.38 -2.88 3.08
C GLY A 22 7.49 -3.53 3.92
N ALA A 23 8.75 -3.21 3.65
CA ALA A 23 9.90 -3.68 4.41
C ALA A 23 9.91 -3.08 5.82
N PHE A 24 9.59 -1.78 5.94
CA PHE A 24 9.37 -1.17 7.25
C PHE A 24 8.27 -1.91 8.01
N GLY A 25 7.13 -2.19 7.38
CA GLY A 25 6.05 -2.99 7.96
C GLY A 25 6.49 -4.41 8.36
N PHE A 26 7.29 -5.08 7.52
CA PHE A 26 7.83 -6.41 7.78
C PHE A 26 8.62 -6.48 9.08
N PHE A 27 9.46 -5.48 9.34
CA PHE A 27 10.26 -5.37 10.56
C PHE A 27 9.48 -4.80 11.76
N ALA A 28 8.44 -3.99 11.52
CA ALA A 28 7.62 -3.41 12.58
C ALA A 28 6.59 -4.39 13.15
N LEU A 29 5.99 -5.26 12.32
CA LEU A 29 5.00 -6.28 12.74
C LEU A 29 5.43 -7.17 13.93
N PRO A 30 6.68 -7.69 14.01
CA PRO A 30 7.16 -8.38 15.20
C PRO A 30 6.97 -7.59 16.50
N ALA A 31 7.23 -6.28 16.45
CA ALA A 31 7.13 -5.40 17.63
C ALA A 31 5.67 -5.24 18.09
N PHE A 32 4.70 -5.55 17.24
CA PHE A 32 3.26 -5.54 17.54
C PHE A 32 2.69 -6.93 17.87
N GLY A 33 3.55 -7.91 18.18
CA GLY A 33 3.12 -9.26 18.57
C GLY A 33 2.75 -10.18 17.41
N VAL A 34 2.98 -9.76 16.16
CA VAL A 34 2.72 -10.61 14.99
C VAL A 34 4.00 -11.27 14.49
N ASP A 35 4.14 -12.52 14.91
CA ASP A 35 5.28 -13.38 14.55
C ASP A 35 5.02 -14.31 13.35
N ASP A 36 3.81 -14.27 12.78
CA ASP A 36 3.51 -15.03 11.57
C ASP A 36 4.25 -14.46 10.35
N MET A 37 5.25 -15.20 9.89
CA MET A 37 6.03 -14.90 8.70
C MET A 37 5.16 -14.69 7.45
N ARG A 38 4.02 -15.39 7.34
CA ARG A 38 3.08 -15.24 6.22
C ARG A 38 2.47 -13.85 6.19
N MET A 39 2.10 -13.32 7.35
CA MET A 39 1.55 -11.98 7.49
C MET A 39 2.60 -10.92 7.15
N ARG A 40 3.85 -11.13 7.56
CA ARG A 40 4.96 -10.21 7.25
C ARG A 40 5.23 -10.11 5.75
N PHE A 41 5.36 -11.25 5.06
CA PHE A 41 5.48 -11.25 3.60
C PHE A 41 4.22 -10.70 2.92
N GLY A 42 3.04 -11.01 3.46
CA GLY A 42 1.77 -10.46 3.00
C GLY A 42 1.81 -8.93 2.99
N VAL A 43 2.21 -8.31 4.10
CA VAL A 43 2.34 -6.85 4.23
C VAL A 43 3.43 -6.29 3.31
N LEU A 44 4.58 -6.95 3.18
CA LEU A 44 5.66 -6.54 2.27
C LEU A 44 5.16 -6.44 0.82
N PHE A 45 4.54 -7.51 0.32
CA PHE A 45 4.03 -7.55 -1.05
C PHE A 45 2.78 -6.71 -1.24
N TRP A 46 1.95 -6.56 -0.20
CA TRP A 46 0.79 -5.67 -0.21
C TRP A 46 1.20 -4.23 -0.50
N TYR A 47 2.14 -3.68 0.27
CA TYR A 47 2.58 -2.30 0.06
C TYR A 47 3.36 -2.12 -1.24
N ALA A 48 4.10 -3.12 -1.72
CA ALA A 48 4.68 -3.11 -3.06
C ALA A 48 3.60 -3.03 -4.16
N ALA A 49 2.50 -3.77 -4.01
CA ALA A 49 1.37 -3.72 -4.95
C ALA A 49 0.62 -2.38 -4.88
N VAL A 50 0.33 -1.88 -3.67
CA VAL A 50 -0.28 -0.56 -3.47
C VAL A 50 0.55 0.55 -4.12
N GLY A 51 1.87 0.54 -3.91
CA GLY A 51 2.79 1.50 -4.53
C GLY A 51 2.78 1.45 -6.05
N ALA A 52 2.70 0.24 -6.64
CA ALA A 52 2.56 0.07 -8.08
C ALA A 52 1.23 0.64 -8.61
N ILE A 53 0.11 0.37 -7.92
CA ILE A 53 -1.22 0.84 -8.32
C ILE A 53 -1.30 2.36 -8.23
N ILE A 54 -0.82 2.97 -7.14
CA ILE A 54 -0.77 4.43 -6.98
C ILE A 54 0.07 5.07 -8.09
N ALA A 55 1.23 4.49 -8.43
CA ALA A 55 2.07 5.01 -9.50
C ALA A 55 1.42 4.90 -10.89
N MET A 56 0.66 3.83 -11.16
CA MET A 56 -0.13 3.70 -12.39
C MET A 56 -1.26 4.74 -12.43
N ALA A 57 -2.00 4.88 -11.33
CA ALA A 57 -3.11 5.83 -11.24
C ALA A 57 -2.64 7.29 -11.33
N GLY A 58 -1.46 7.61 -10.81
CA GLY A 58 -0.84 8.94 -10.93
C GLY A 58 -0.48 9.35 -12.37
N VAL A 59 -0.56 8.45 -13.34
CA VAL A 59 -0.48 8.79 -14.77
C VAL A 59 -1.77 9.48 -15.24
N ILE A 60 -2.91 9.13 -14.63
CA ILE A 60 -4.23 9.67 -14.94
C ILE A 60 -4.39 11.00 -14.20
N THR A 61 -3.89 12.07 -14.80
CA THR A 61 -4.06 13.44 -14.30
C THR A 61 -5.44 14.03 -14.63
N TRP A 62 -6.22 13.32 -15.44
CA TRP A 62 -7.55 13.72 -15.88
C TRP A 62 -8.59 12.68 -15.48
N HIS A 63 -9.55 13.07 -14.64
CA HIS A 63 -10.60 12.14 -14.22
C HIS A 63 -11.58 11.90 -15.37
N PRO A 64 -11.74 10.67 -15.90
CA PRO A 64 -12.56 10.42 -17.09
C PRO A 64 -14.05 10.71 -16.88
N VAL A 65 -14.56 10.50 -15.66
CA VAL A 65 -15.98 10.76 -15.31
C VAL A 65 -16.23 12.22 -14.90
N LEU A 66 -15.51 12.73 -13.89
CA LEU A 66 -15.67 14.10 -13.36
C LEU A 66 -15.07 15.21 -14.26
N LYS A 67 -14.32 14.87 -15.32
CA LYS A 67 -13.70 15.83 -16.27
C LYS A 67 -12.92 16.97 -15.59
N MET A 68 -12.31 16.69 -14.44
CA MET A 68 -11.50 17.65 -13.69
C MET A 68 -10.06 17.14 -13.58
N LYS A 69 -9.12 18.09 -13.50
CA LYS A 69 -7.72 17.80 -13.18
C LYS A 69 -7.67 17.35 -11.73
N MET A 70 -7.55 16.04 -11.51
CA MET A 70 -7.43 15.52 -10.15
C MET A 70 -5.95 15.43 -9.80
N PRO A 71 -5.50 16.11 -8.74
CA PRO A 71 -4.09 16.09 -8.38
C PRO A 71 -3.68 14.68 -7.93
N TRP A 72 -2.44 14.31 -8.28
CA TRP A 72 -1.92 12.95 -8.08
C TRP A 72 -1.92 12.49 -6.62
N TRP A 73 -1.74 13.41 -5.66
CA TRP A 73 -1.78 13.10 -4.23
C TRP A 73 -3.17 12.69 -3.76
N CYS A 74 -4.23 13.29 -4.33
CA CYS A 74 -5.61 12.97 -3.98
C CYS A 74 -5.96 11.55 -4.44
N MET A 75 -5.62 11.21 -5.68
CA MET A 75 -5.79 9.84 -6.19
C MET A 75 -4.95 8.82 -5.43
N GLY A 76 -3.68 9.15 -5.12
CA GLY A 76 -2.82 8.28 -4.32
C GLY A 76 -3.39 8.02 -2.92
N THR A 77 -3.95 9.05 -2.28
CA THR A 77 -4.58 8.93 -0.96
C THR A 77 -5.87 8.12 -1.04
N LEU A 78 -6.73 8.36 -2.04
CA LEU A 78 -7.98 7.62 -2.21
C LEU A 78 -7.74 6.13 -2.45
N ILE A 79 -6.82 5.80 -3.36
CA ILE A 79 -6.43 4.41 -3.64
C ILE A 79 -5.76 3.78 -2.42
N GLY A 80 -4.84 4.51 -1.77
CA GLY A 80 -4.18 4.03 -0.55
C GLY A 80 -5.18 3.73 0.55
N ALA A 81 -6.14 4.63 0.79
CA ALA A 81 -7.20 4.44 1.78
C ALA A 81 -8.08 3.23 1.42
N TRP A 82 -8.51 3.12 0.17
CA TRP A 82 -9.31 2.00 -0.30
C TRP A 82 -8.59 0.66 -0.14
N MET A 83 -7.32 0.59 -0.53
CA MET A 83 -6.52 -0.62 -0.37
C MET A 83 -6.36 -0.96 1.12
N ASN A 84 -6.03 -0.02 1.98
CA ASN A 84 -5.91 -0.30 3.42
C ASN A 84 -7.24 -0.71 4.05
N PHE A 85 -8.36 -0.17 3.58
CA PHE A 85 -9.69 -0.62 3.97
C PHE A 85 -9.91 -2.09 3.60
N VAL A 86 -9.58 -2.50 2.37
CA VAL A 86 -9.63 -3.90 1.94
C VAL A 86 -8.70 -4.80 2.77
N LEU A 87 -7.49 -4.31 3.09
CA LEU A 87 -6.54 -5.05 3.93
C LEU A 87 -7.12 -5.35 5.32
N ILE A 88 -7.76 -4.35 5.94
CA ILE A 88 -8.40 -4.52 7.25
C ILE A 88 -9.53 -5.54 7.17
N LEU A 89 -10.35 -5.52 6.11
CA LEU A 89 -11.43 -6.49 5.94
C LEU A 89 -10.91 -7.93 5.77
N ILE A 90 -9.83 -8.12 5.02
CA ILE A 90 -9.26 -9.44 4.76
C ILE A 90 -8.52 -9.98 6.00
N ALA A 91 -7.74 -9.13 6.66
CA ALA A 91 -6.91 -9.51 7.81
C ALA A 91 -7.53 -9.14 9.16
N TRP A 92 -8.85 -8.96 9.22
CA TRP A 92 -9.57 -8.49 10.41
C TRP A 92 -9.20 -9.26 11.67
N ASN A 93 -9.14 -10.59 11.59
CA ASN A 93 -8.83 -11.44 12.74
C ASN A 93 -7.45 -11.13 13.34
N VAL A 94 -6.45 -10.86 12.49
CA VAL A 94 -5.08 -10.55 12.92
C VAL A 94 -5.03 -9.15 13.56
N PHE A 95 -5.72 -8.18 12.99
CA PHE A 95 -5.81 -6.84 13.59
C PHE A 95 -6.61 -6.86 14.89
N ALA A 96 -7.67 -7.67 14.98
CA ALA A 96 -8.45 -7.85 16.19
C ALA A 96 -7.62 -8.47 17.31
N THR A 97 -6.76 -9.46 17.03
CA THR A 97 -5.84 -10.01 18.03
C THR A 97 -4.82 -8.98 18.48
N MET A 98 -4.22 -8.20 17.56
CA MET A 98 -3.31 -7.10 17.93
C MET A 98 -3.98 -6.06 18.85
N MET A 99 -5.26 -5.73 18.61
CA MET A 99 -6.01 -4.79 19.45
C MET A 99 -6.42 -5.40 20.80
N ALA A 100 -6.73 -6.70 20.82
CA ALA A 100 -7.10 -7.43 22.04
C ALA A 100 -5.89 -7.67 22.95
N ASP A 101 -4.73 -7.96 22.38
CA ASP A 101 -3.42 -8.04 23.06
C ASP A 101 -2.85 -6.64 23.37
N GLY A 102 -3.65 -5.59 23.12
CA GLY A 102 -3.41 -4.16 23.35
C GLY A 102 -3.04 -3.73 24.77
N GLN A 103 -2.68 -4.63 25.69
CA GLN A 103 -2.04 -4.32 26.97
C GLN A 103 -0.55 -3.96 26.80
N PHE A 104 -0.22 -3.10 25.83
CA PHE A 104 1.15 -2.61 25.58
C PHE A 104 1.66 -1.60 26.64
N TRP A 105 0.94 -1.44 27.76
CA TRP A 105 1.31 -0.60 28.92
C TRP A 105 1.17 -1.36 30.25
N GLY A 106 1.67 -2.61 30.28
CA GLY A 106 1.90 -3.38 31.50
C GLY A 106 3.39 -3.48 31.79
#